data_AF-A0A382YZN2-F1
#
_entry.id   AF-A0A382YZN2-F1
#
_cell.length_a   1.000
_cell.length_b   1.000
_cell.length_c   1.000
_cell.angle_alpha   90.00
_cell.angle_beta   90.00
_cell.angle_gamma   90.00
#
_symmetry.space_group_name_H-M   'P 1'
#
loop_
_entity.id
_entity.type
_entity.pdbx_description
1 polymer ?
#
loop_
_entity_poly.entity_id
_entity_poly.type
_entity_poly.pdbx_seq_one_letter_code
_entity_poly.pdbx_strand_id
1 'polypeptide(L)'
;MIKNKLTILLIILFSILLYACEAAKNAIEGKKRSEQSDEFLVEKKNPLAMPPDFEKLPTPGNQEVSPETFSDNNELKDLLNIEDCDTSANIEDCDTSVSNNSDKSSNIESSILEKIQ
;
A
#
# COMPACT_ATOMS: atom_id res chain seq x y z
N MET A 1 62.97 -11.41 -17.55
CA MET A 1 62.30 -12.68 -17.14
C MET A 1 61.44 -12.57 -15.88
N ILE A 2 61.75 -11.73 -14.89
CA ILE A 2 60.96 -11.60 -13.64
C ILE A 2 59.51 -11.15 -13.86
N LYS A 3 59.26 -10.26 -14.85
CA LYS A 3 57.92 -9.76 -15.18
C LYS A 3 56.95 -10.91 -15.51
N ASN A 4 57.38 -11.84 -16.37
CA ASN A 4 56.59 -13.00 -16.77
C ASN A 4 56.35 -13.97 -15.59
N LYS A 5 57.34 -14.13 -14.70
CA LYS A 5 57.19 -14.95 -13.49
C LYS A 5 56.21 -14.33 -12.49
N LEU A 6 56.23 -13.00 -12.33
CA LEU A 6 55.26 -12.26 -11.52
C LEU A 6 53.84 -12.36 -12.10
N THR A 7 53.69 -12.24 -13.43
CA THR A 7 52.39 -12.41 -14.09
C THR A 7 51.83 -13.81 -13.88
N ILE A 8 52.65 -14.85 -14.01
CA ILE A 8 52.25 -16.24 -13.70
C ILE A 8 51.79 -16.37 -12.24
N LEU A 9 52.54 -15.79 -11.29
CA LEU A 9 52.18 -15.82 -9.87
C LEU A 9 50.83 -15.15 -9.60
N LEU A 10 50.58 -14.02 -10.26
CA LEU A 10 49.34 -13.24 -10.12
C LEU A 10 48.13 -14.00 -10.68
N ILE A 11 48.29 -14.70 -11.81
CA ILE A 11 47.25 -15.55 -12.41
C ILE A 11 46.90 -16.73 -11.50
N ILE A 12 47.91 -17.36 -10.89
CA ILE A 12 47.70 -18.47 -9.95
C ILE A 12 46.94 -17.98 -8.70
N LEU A 13 47.36 -16.84 -8.13
CA LEU A 13 46.69 -16.23 -6.99
C LEU A 13 45.23 -15.88 -7.30
N PHE A 14 44.97 -15.31 -8.47
CA PHE A 14 43.62 -14.97 -8.91
C PHE A 14 42.74 -16.22 -9.10
N SER A 15 43.30 -17.31 -9.61
CA SER A 15 42.58 -18.58 -9.77
C SER A 15 42.16 -19.17 -8.42
N ILE A 16 42.99 -19.04 -7.38
CA ILE A 16 42.69 -19.49 -6.01
C ILE A 16 41.57 -18.63 -5.39
N LEU A 17 41.61 -17.31 -5.63
CA LEU A 17 40.57 -16.38 -5.18
C LEU A 17 39.20 -16.67 -5.83
N LEU A 18 39.19 -17.03 -7.11
CA LEU A 18 37.97 -17.43 -7.82
C LEU A 18 37.40 -18.77 -7.30
N TYR A 19 38.27 -19.73 -6.94
CA TYR A 19 37.84 -21.00 -6.34
C TYR A 19 37.24 -20.82 -4.93
N ALA A 20 37.74 -19.87 -4.15
CA ALA A 20 37.23 -19.56 -2.81
C ALA A 20 35.86 -18.86 -2.80
N CYS A 21 35.29 -18.52 -3.96
CA CYS A 21 33.99 -17.84 -4.08
C CYS A 21 32.79 -18.81 -3.94
N GLU A 22 32.95 -19.92 -3.21
CA GLU A 22 31.90 -20.91 -2.97
C GLU A 22 30.71 -20.31 -2.20
N ALA A 23 30.97 -19.35 -1.30
CA ALA A 23 29.94 -18.64 -0.55
C ALA A 23 28.99 -17.85 -1.47
N ALA A 24 29.50 -17.20 -2.51
CA ALA A 24 28.66 -16.49 -3.47
C ALA A 24 27.84 -17.45 -4.32
N LYS A 25 28.41 -18.59 -4.72
CA LYS A 25 27.68 -19.66 -5.42
C LYS A 25 26.51 -20.16 -4.56
N ASN A 26 26.76 -20.49 -3.30
CA ASN A 26 25.72 -20.98 -2.38
C ASN A 26 24.62 -19.94 -2.12
N ALA A 27 24.97 -18.64 -2.09
CA ALA A 27 24.01 -17.55 -1.93
C ALA A 27 23.13 -17.33 -3.17
N ILE A 28 23.71 -17.37 -4.38
CA ILE A 28 22.98 -17.22 -5.65
C ILE A 28 22.12 -18.46 -5.93
N GLU A 29 22.62 -19.65 -5.62
CA GLU A 29 21.89 -20.92 -5.75
C GLU A 29 20.75 -21.04 -4.72
N GLY A 30 20.67 -20.13 -3.75
CA GLY A 30 19.62 -20.15 -2.73
C GLY A 30 19.69 -21.38 -1.84
N LYS A 31 20.88 -21.97 -1.67
CA LYS A 31 21.08 -23.19 -0.89
C LYS A 31 20.72 -22.89 0.58
N LYS A 32 19.72 -23.59 1.12
CA LYS A 32 19.38 -23.52 2.55
C LYS A 32 20.62 -23.82 3.39
N ARG A 33 20.78 -23.08 4.50
CA ARG A 33 21.96 -23.13 5.40
C ARG A 33 22.19 -24.51 6.02
N SER A 34 21.18 -25.39 5.99
CA SER A 34 21.19 -26.80 6.35
C SER A 34 20.14 -27.53 5.50
N GLU A 35 20.36 -28.79 5.11
CA GLU A 35 19.29 -29.65 4.55
C GLU A 35 18.14 -29.86 5.56
N GLN A 36 18.48 -29.73 6.84
CA GLN A 36 17.60 -29.76 7.99
C GLN A 36 17.66 -28.37 8.65
N SER A 37 17.29 -27.31 7.93
CA SER A 37 17.12 -26.01 8.56
C SER A 37 15.86 -26.06 9.41
N ASP A 38 16.05 -26.30 10.73
CA ASP A 38 15.06 -25.99 11.77
C ASP A 38 14.88 -24.46 11.86
N GLU A 39 14.46 -23.87 10.75
CA GLU A 39 13.66 -22.65 10.78
C GLU A 39 12.42 -23.06 11.56
N PHE A 40 12.27 -22.58 12.78
CA PHE A 40 11.04 -22.77 13.53
C PHE A 40 9.90 -22.10 12.76
N LEU A 41 9.31 -22.82 11.80
CA LEU A 41 7.98 -22.57 11.30
C LEU A 41 7.05 -22.89 12.47
N VAL A 42 6.94 -21.93 13.40
CA VAL A 42 5.91 -21.97 14.43
C VAL A 42 4.60 -21.71 13.70
N GLU A 43 4.00 -22.79 13.22
CA GLU A 43 2.67 -22.74 12.63
C GLU A 43 1.71 -22.23 13.71
N LYS A 44 1.03 -21.12 13.41
CA LYS A 44 0.10 -20.51 14.34
C LYS A 44 -1.08 -21.47 14.57
N LYS A 45 -1.06 -22.18 15.69
CA LYS A 45 -2.17 -23.07 16.07
C LYS A 45 -3.39 -22.24 16.45
N ASN A 46 -4.56 -22.74 16.05
CA ASN A 46 -5.82 -22.19 16.51
C ASN A 46 -5.92 -22.35 18.04
N PRO A 47 -6.45 -21.34 18.77
CA PRO A 47 -6.63 -21.44 20.22
C PRO A 47 -7.57 -22.60 20.56
N LEU A 48 -7.33 -23.28 21.70
CA LEU A 48 -8.15 -24.42 22.13
C LEU A 48 -9.62 -24.02 22.39
N ALA A 49 -9.85 -22.76 22.70
CA ALA A 49 -11.18 -22.19 22.79
C ALA A 49 -11.10 -20.70 22.43
N MET A 50 -12.02 -20.25 21.57
CA MET A 50 -12.25 -18.85 21.30
C MET A 50 -13.26 -18.32 22.32
N PRO A 51 -13.10 -17.10 22.86
CA PRO A 51 -14.10 -16.55 23.77
C PRO A 51 -15.45 -16.42 23.03
N PRO A 52 -16.57 -16.65 23.74
CA PRO A 52 -17.91 -16.71 23.13
C PRO A 52 -18.35 -15.39 22.48
N ASP A 53 -17.70 -14.27 22.82
CA ASP A 53 -17.96 -12.92 22.27
C ASP A 53 -16.77 -12.37 21.46
N PHE A 54 -15.91 -13.22 20.88
CA PHE A 54 -14.74 -12.75 20.09
C PHE A 54 -15.11 -11.81 18.94
N GLU A 55 -16.22 -12.08 18.27
CA GLU A 55 -16.69 -11.31 17.11
C GLU A 55 -17.51 -10.08 17.50
N LYS A 56 -17.79 -9.91 18.79
CA LYS A 56 -18.64 -8.82 19.27
C LYS A 56 -17.80 -7.56 19.50
N LEU A 57 -18.05 -6.55 18.69
CA LEU A 57 -17.47 -5.22 18.89
C LEU A 57 -18.08 -4.58 20.16
N PRO A 58 -17.29 -3.85 20.96
CA PRO A 58 -17.85 -3.06 22.05
C PRO A 58 -18.83 -2.05 21.45
N THR A 59 -19.99 -1.92 22.07
CA THR A 59 -20.89 -0.82 21.73
C THR A 59 -20.20 0.48 22.12
N PRO A 60 -20.23 1.52 21.27
CA PRO A 60 -19.81 2.85 21.70
C PRO A 60 -20.59 3.19 22.98
N GLY A 61 -19.88 3.72 23.98
CA GLY A 61 -20.46 3.97 25.29
C GLY A 61 -21.72 4.82 25.19
N ASN A 62 -22.63 4.65 26.15
CA ASN A 62 -23.91 5.35 26.28
C ASN A 62 -23.70 6.84 26.64
N GLN A 63 -22.78 7.52 25.97
CA GLN A 63 -22.74 8.96 26.04
C GLN A 63 -23.95 9.44 25.27
N GLU A 64 -25.00 9.81 26.02
CA GLU A 64 -26.11 10.55 25.46
C GLU A 64 -25.53 11.75 24.74
N VAL A 65 -25.53 11.69 23.41
CA VAL A 65 -25.13 12.82 22.58
C VAL A 65 -26.20 13.86 22.84
N SER A 66 -25.87 14.84 23.68
CA SER A 66 -26.79 15.95 23.96
C SER A 66 -27.28 16.51 22.63
N PRO A 67 -28.60 16.78 22.46
CA PRO A 67 -29.16 17.37 21.24
C PRO A 67 -28.41 18.62 20.78
N GLU A 68 -27.71 19.31 21.69
CA GLU A 68 -26.86 20.47 21.40
C GLU A 68 -25.63 20.17 20.52
N THR A 69 -25.26 18.89 20.32
CA THR A 69 -24.17 18.52 19.40
C THR A 69 -24.57 18.69 17.94
N PHE A 70 -25.87 18.68 17.65
CA PHE A 70 -26.42 18.98 16.32
C PHE A 70 -26.92 20.42 16.30
N SER A 71 -26.03 21.37 16.59
CA SER A 71 -26.33 22.79 16.39
C SER A 71 -26.61 23.04 14.91
N ASP A 72 -27.65 23.84 14.65
CA ASP A 72 -28.30 24.03 13.36
C ASP A 72 -27.35 24.14 12.16
N ASN A 73 -27.62 23.33 11.14
CA ASN A 73 -26.85 23.14 9.90
C ASN A 73 -26.72 24.40 9.00
N ASN A 74 -27.13 25.56 9.50
CA ASN A 74 -27.17 26.82 8.74
C ASN A 74 -25.77 27.30 8.36
N GLU A 75 -24.77 27.11 9.24
CA GLU A 75 -23.38 27.48 8.93
C GLU A 75 -22.81 26.61 7.79
N LEU A 76 -23.14 25.32 7.74
CA LEU A 76 -22.73 24.44 6.65
C LEU A 76 -23.41 24.82 5.34
N LYS A 77 -24.71 25.13 5.36
CA LYS A 77 -25.43 25.58 4.16
C LYS A 77 -24.86 26.87 3.60
N ASP A 78 -24.46 27.80 4.47
CA ASP A 78 -23.84 29.08 4.09
C ASP A 78 -22.45 28.85 3.48
N LEU A 79 -21.64 27.93 4.05
CA LEU A 79 -20.35 27.52 3.47
C LEU A 79 -20.48 26.79 2.12
N LEU A 80 -21.56 26.02 1.95
CA LEU A 80 -21.86 25.28 0.72
C LEU A 80 -22.63 26.14 -0.30
N ASN A 81 -22.96 27.39 0.05
CA ASN A 81 -23.66 28.38 -0.76
C ASN A 81 -24.93 27.80 -1.45
N ILE A 82 -25.68 26.98 -0.71
CA ILE A 82 -26.93 26.37 -1.17
C ILE A 82 -28.05 27.37 -0.87
N GLU A 83 -28.58 28.02 -1.91
CA GLU A 83 -29.77 28.85 -1.79
C GLU A 83 -30.97 27.96 -1.43
N ASP A 84 -31.72 28.33 -0.39
CA ASP A 84 -32.96 27.64 -0.05
C ASP A 84 -34.02 27.97 -1.12
N CYS A 85 -34.27 27.03 -2.03
CA CYS A 85 -35.39 27.14 -2.96
C CYS A 85 -36.71 26.98 -2.20
N ASP A 86 -37.27 28.09 -1.73
CA ASP A 86 -38.64 28.11 -1.21
C ASP A 86 -39.62 27.65 -2.30
N THR A 87 -40.37 26.60 -1.97
CA THR A 87 -41.35 25.97 -2.85
C THR A 87 -42.57 26.87 -3.01
N SER A 88 -42.47 27.90 -3.85
CA SER A 88 -43.62 28.47 -4.56
C SER A 88 -43.17 29.33 -5.74
N ALA A 89 -43.59 28.87 -6.93
CA ALA A 89 -43.55 29.54 -8.24
C ALA A 89 -42.35 29.20 -9.15
N ASN A 90 -42.68 28.35 -10.13
CA ASN A 90 -42.01 28.13 -11.43
C ASN A 90 -40.70 27.34 -11.41
N ILE A 91 -40.85 26.07 -11.79
CA ILE A 91 -39.80 25.15 -12.21
C ILE A 91 -39.26 25.66 -13.56
N GLU A 92 -38.19 26.43 -13.51
CA GLU A 92 -37.18 26.55 -14.56
C GLU A 92 -36.01 27.32 -13.91
N ASP A 93 -34.83 26.72 -13.90
CA ASP A 93 -33.57 27.28 -13.38
C ASP A 93 -33.27 27.02 -11.88
N CYS A 94 -33.10 25.74 -11.53
CA CYS A 94 -32.03 25.35 -10.62
C CYS A 94 -31.17 24.34 -11.37
N ASP A 95 -30.50 24.83 -12.41
CA ASP A 95 -29.57 24.05 -13.21
C ASP A 95 -28.44 23.61 -12.27
N THR A 96 -28.49 22.34 -11.87
CA THR A 96 -27.34 21.70 -11.27
C THR A 96 -26.25 21.82 -12.31
N SER A 97 -25.21 22.60 -12.02
CA SER A 97 -23.94 22.54 -12.74
C SER A 97 -23.26 21.20 -12.46
N VAL A 98 -23.93 20.10 -12.82
CA VAL A 98 -23.29 18.91 -13.32
C VAL A 98 -22.58 19.39 -14.57
N SER A 99 -21.26 19.55 -14.45
CA SER A 99 -20.39 19.78 -15.59
C SER A 99 -20.60 18.64 -16.59
N ASN A 100 -21.50 18.87 -17.54
CA ASN A 100 -21.59 18.14 -18.78
C ASN A 100 -20.32 18.47 -19.57
N ASN A 101 -19.25 17.75 -19.31
CA ASN A 101 -18.16 17.58 -20.26
C ASN A 101 -18.08 16.09 -20.62
N SER A 102 -19.00 15.68 -21.49
CA SER A 102 -18.66 14.71 -22.52
C SER A 102 -17.59 15.36 -23.39
N ASP A 103 -16.33 15.01 -23.17
CA ASP A 103 -15.47 14.43 -24.21
C ASP A 103 -14.00 14.44 -23.79
N LYS A 104 -13.39 13.27 -23.96
CA LYS A 104 -11.99 12.91 -23.66
C LYS A 104 -11.68 12.72 -22.17
N SER A 105 -12.19 11.60 -21.65
CA SER A 105 -11.55 10.90 -20.53
C SER A 105 -10.11 10.55 -20.92
N SER A 106 -9.16 11.44 -20.68
CA SER A 106 -7.75 11.08 -20.61
C SER A 106 -7.58 10.25 -19.36
N ASN A 107 -7.85 8.95 -19.51
CA ASN A 107 -7.73 7.97 -18.45
C ASN A 107 -6.34 8.14 -17.80
N ILE A 108 -6.29 8.17 -16.47
CA ILE A 108 -5.04 8.27 -15.69
C ILE A 108 -3.96 7.31 -16.19
N GLU A 109 -4.37 6.15 -16.73
CA GLU A 109 -3.52 5.16 -17.38
C GLU A 109 -2.68 5.74 -18.54
N SER A 110 -3.26 6.59 -19.41
CA SER A 110 -2.51 7.20 -20.52
C SER A 110 -1.42 8.16 -20.02
N SER A 111 -1.68 8.88 -18.93
CA SER A 111 -0.72 9.80 -18.32
C SER A 111 0.44 9.09 -17.61
N ILE A 112 0.22 7.84 -17.19
CA ILE A 112 1.27 7.01 -16.58
C ILE A 112 2.18 6.42 -17.67
N LEU A 113 1.60 5.91 -18.76
CA LEU A 113 2.36 5.30 -19.87
C LEU A 113 3.27 6.29 -20.59
N GLU A 114 2.81 7.53 -20.81
CA GLU A 114 3.61 8.60 -21.41
C GLU A 114 4.83 8.98 -20.57
N LYS A 115 4.76 8.82 -19.25
CA LYS A 115 5.89 9.10 -18.33
C LYS A 115 6.91 7.95 -18.25
N ILE A 116 6.56 6.76 -18.73
CA ILE A 116 7.42 5.57 -18.69
C ILE A 116 8.20 5.39 -20.00
N GLN A 117 7.69 5.91 -21.13
CA GLN A 117 8.41 5.99 -22.41
C GLN A 117 9.41 7.14 -22.44
#